data_AF-A0A545SF30-F1
#
_entry.id   AF-A0A545SF30-F1
#
_cell.length_a   1.000
_cell.length_b   1.000
_cell.length_c   1.000
_cell.angle_alpha   90.00
_cell.angle_beta   90.00
_cell.angle_gamma   90.00
#
_symmetry.space_group_name_H-M   'P 1'
#
loop_
_entity.id
_entity.type
_entity.pdbx_description
1 polymer ?
#
loop_
_entity_poly.entity_id
_entity_poly.type
_entity_poly.pdbx_seq_one_letter_code
_entity_poly.pdbx_strand_id
1 'polypeptide(L)'
;MKGSVVKYVTAAVLIAVGNLAHADFSKGMTPEKIHAEVQAQKQSGKTAEEIAKAAIAMGVNAQVLVTAMLSAGMDTSAVIAAVIATAGASDGVVAEVVQAAKAAGVDPAVTEQAALAAGANPAVVTQAAAAGNATADAATQGPAQAGAPAPSPTSTLSGGGGGSVSPT
;
A
#
# COMPACT_ATOMS: atom_id res chain seq x y z
N MET A 1 63.03 -2.91 -15.93
CA MET A 1 62.52 -3.11 -14.57
C MET A 1 61.00 -3.20 -14.60
N LYS A 2 60.43 -4.16 -13.85
CA LYS A 2 59.04 -4.27 -13.36
C LYS A 2 57.92 -4.43 -14.40
N GLY A 3 57.55 -5.69 -14.64
CA GLY A 3 56.25 -6.08 -15.20
C GLY A 3 55.20 -6.17 -14.08
N SER A 4 54.03 -5.59 -14.30
CA SER A 4 52.90 -5.60 -13.36
C SER A 4 52.05 -6.84 -13.58
N VAL A 5 51.91 -7.64 -12.53
CA VAL A 5 51.12 -8.88 -12.51
C VAL A 5 49.65 -8.51 -12.30
N VAL A 6 48.84 -8.62 -13.34
CA VAL A 6 47.37 -8.49 -13.27
C VAL A 6 46.82 -9.74 -12.60
N LYS A 7 46.38 -9.61 -11.34
CA LYS A 7 45.71 -10.68 -10.60
C LYS A 7 44.25 -10.74 -11.06
N TYR A 8 43.93 -11.75 -11.86
CA TYR A 8 42.57 -12.10 -12.22
C TYR A 8 41.83 -12.59 -10.97
N VAL A 9 40.92 -11.77 -10.45
CA VAL A 9 39.98 -12.19 -9.41
C VAL A 9 38.83 -12.89 -10.12
N THR A 10 38.92 -14.21 -10.20
CA THR A 10 37.84 -15.09 -10.67
C THR A 10 36.74 -15.09 -9.61
N ALA A 11 35.74 -14.22 -9.75
CA ALA A 11 34.54 -14.28 -8.95
C ALA A 11 33.71 -15.48 -9.39
N ALA A 12 33.68 -16.53 -8.55
CA ALA A 12 32.80 -17.68 -8.72
C ALA A 12 31.34 -17.22 -8.54
N VAL A 13 30.65 -16.98 -9.65
CA VAL A 13 29.19 -16.80 -9.67
C VAL A 13 28.57 -18.15 -9.45
N LEU A 14 28.19 -18.44 -8.20
CA LEU A 14 27.37 -19.59 -7.85
C LEU A 14 25.96 -19.33 -8.41
N ILE A 15 25.67 -19.85 -9.60
CA ILE A 15 24.33 -19.84 -10.17
C ILE A 15 23.52 -20.92 -9.43
N ALA A 16 22.92 -20.55 -8.32
CA ALA A 16 21.84 -21.34 -7.73
C ALA A 16 20.60 -21.17 -8.62
N VAL A 17 20.47 -22.02 -9.65
CA VAL A 17 19.21 -22.21 -10.40
C VAL A 17 18.26 -23.03 -9.51
N GLY A 18 17.92 -22.49 -8.33
CA GLY A 18 16.75 -22.96 -7.63
C GLY A 18 15.55 -22.61 -8.50
N ASN A 19 14.64 -23.55 -8.73
CA ASN A 19 13.33 -23.24 -9.28
C ASN A 19 12.74 -22.12 -8.41
N LEU A 20 12.87 -20.87 -8.84
CA LEU A 20 12.07 -19.79 -8.28
C LEU A 20 10.66 -20.24 -8.62
N ALA A 21 9.96 -20.77 -7.62
CA ALA A 21 8.52 -20.90 -7.69
C ALA A 21 8.06 -19.51 -8.14
N HIS A 22 7.64 -19.41 -9.40
CA HIS A 22 6.97 -18.22 -9.92
C HIS A 22 5.73 -18.13 -9.07
N ALA A 23 5.85 -17.36 -8.02
CA ALA A 23 4.87 -17.43 -6.99
C ALA A 23 3.67 -16.63 -7.52
N ASP A 24 2.69 -17.43 -7.87
CA ASP A 24 1.50 -17.02 -8.59
C ASP A 24 0.58 -16.46 -7.53
N PHE A 25 0.33 -15.13 -7.59
CA PHE A 25 -0.70 -14.52 -6.74
C PHE A 25 -1.94 -15.40 -6.81
N SER A 26 -2.54 -15.75 -5.68
CA SER A 26 -3.70 -16.64 -5.68
C SER A 26 -4.85 -15.97 -4.97
N LYS A 27 -6.06 -16.10 -5.51
CA LYS A 27 -7.27 -15.58 -4.89
C LYS A 27 -7.41 -16.18 -3.48
N GLY A 28 -7.47 -15.32 -2.46
CA GLY A 28 -7.54 -15.74 -1.06
C GLY A 28 -6.18 -15.93 -0.38
N MET A 29 -5.06 -15.48 -0.97
CA MET A 29 -3.83 -15.30 -0.21
C MET A 29 -4.06 -14.34 0.96
N THR A 30 -3.40 -14.62 2.09
CA THR A 30 -3.39 -13.70 3.22
C THR A 30 -2.51 -12.49 2.89
N PRO A 31 -2.76 -11.32 3.52
CA PRO A 31 -1.94 -10.13 3.30
C PRO A 31 -0.43 -10.36 3.51
N GLU A 32 -0.05 -11.21 4.46
CA GLU A 32 1.35 -11.55 4.74
C GLU A 32 1.98 -12.32 3.58
N LYS A 33 1.23 -13.24 2.96
CA LYS A 33 1.69 -13.97 1.77
C LYS A 33 1.81 -13.05 0.57
N ILE A 34 0.86 -12.13 0.37
CA ILE A 34 0.94 -11.10 -0.68
C ILE A 34 2.19 -10.25 -0.48
N HIS A 35 2.52 -9.87 0.75
CA HIS A 35 3.72 -9.09 1.03
C HIS A 35 5.01 -9.86 0.72
N ALA A 36 5.11 -11.12 1.16
CA ALA A 36 6.23 -11.99 0.82
C ALA A 36 6.38 -12.16 -0.70
N GLU A 37 5.25 -12.27 -1.40
CA GLU A 37 5.21 -12.40 -2.86
C GLU A 37 5.75 -11.15 -3.57
N VAL A 38 5.24 -9.98 -3.20
CA VAL A 38 5.69 -8.70 -3.76
C VAL A 38 7.19 -8.51 -3.51
N GLN A 39 7.70 -8.89 -2.33
CA GLN A 39 9.11 -8.82 -2.01
C GLN A 39 9.96 -9.78 -2.88
N ALA A 40 9.50 -11.01 -3.07
CA ALA A 40 10.16 -11.99 -3.94
C ALA A 40 10.21 -11.52 -5.41
N GLN A 41 9.11 -10.93 -5.90
CA GLN A 41 9.05 -10.38 -7.26
C GLN A 41 9.94 -9.14 -7.42
N LYS A 42 10.02 -8.29 -6.40
CA LYS A 42 10.98 -7.16 -6.36
C LYS A 42 12.42 -7.66 -6.42
N GLN A 43 12.78 -8.68 -5.64
CA GLN A 43 14.13 -9.28 -5.65
C GLN A 43 14.46 -9.95 -6.99
N SER A 44 13.43 -10.41 -7.69
CA SER A 44 13.55 -10.94 -9.06
C SER A 44 13.67 -9.84 -10.13
N GLY A 45 13.70 -8.56 -9.74
CA GLY A 45 13.87 -7.43 -10.64
C GLY A 45 12.60 -7.00 -11.38
N LYS A 46 11.41 -7.50 -10.99
CA LYS A 46 10.16 -7.06 -11.62
C LYS A 46 9.81 -5.63 -11.22
N THR A 47 9.21 -4.91 -12.16
CA THR A 47 8.70 -3.55 -11.95
C THR A 47 7.38 -3.54 -11.18
N ALA A 48 7.02 -2.38 -10.62
CA ALA A 48 5.75 -2.19 -9.93
C ALA A 48 4.54 -2.51 -10.84
N GLU A 49 4.62 -2.14 -12.12
CA GLU A 49 3.58 -2.41 -13.12
C GLU A 49 3.37 -3.91 -13.36
N GLU A 50 4.45 -4.67 -13.54
CA GLU A 50 4.37 -6.12 -13.74
C GLU A 50 3.78 -6.85 -12.53
N ILE A 51 4.17 -6.43 -11.32
CA ILE A 51 3.66 -7.00 -10.08
C ILE A 51 2.17 -6.66 -9.91
N ALA A 52 1.80 -5.40 -10.14
CA ALA A 52 0.41 -4.97 -10.02
C ALA A 52 -0.49 -5.70 -11.02
N LYS A 53 -0.03 -5.84 -12.26
CA LYS A 53 -0.72 -6.62 -13.30
C LYS A 53 -0.94 -8.07 -12.91
N ALA A 54 0.09 -8.74 -12.39
CA ALA A 54 -0.03 -10.13 -11.94
C ALA A 54 -0.99 -10.26 -10.74
N ALA A 55 -0.89 -9.36 -9.76
CA ALA A 55 -1.73 -9.40 -8.57
C ALA A 55 -3.21 -9.13 -8.87
N ILE A 56 -3.50 -8.11 -9.67
CA ILE A 56 -4.87 -7.73 -10.04
C ILE A 56 -5.52 -8.79 -10.94
N ALA A 57 -4.75 -9.40 -11.85
CA ALA A 57 -5.23 -10.53 -12.66
C ALA A 57 -5.71 -11.71 -11.81
N MET A 58 -5.14 -11.87 -10.62
CA MET A 58 -5.49 -12.92 -9.65
C MET A 58 -6.53 -12.47 -8.62
N GLY A 59 -7.07 -11.26 -8.78
CA GLY A 59 -8.13 -10.71 -7.92
C GLY A 59 -7.65 -10.24 -6.55
N VAL A 60 -6.37 -9.89 -6.42
CA VAL A 60 -5.85 -9.25 -5.20
C VAL A 60 -6.46 -7.85 -5.06
N ASN A 61 -6.92 -7.51 -3.85
CA ASN A 61 -7.46 -6.19 -3.57
C ASN A 61 -6.38 -5.09 -3.69
N ALA A 62 -6.72 -3.97 -4.33
CA ALA A 62 -5.79 -2.89 -4.62
C ALA A 62 -5.18 -2.25 -3.35
N GLN A 63 -5.98 -2.11 -2.28
CA GLN A 63 -5.51 -1.54 -1.01
C GLN A 63 -4.41 -2.40 -0.37
N VAL A 64 -4.62 -3.72 -0.34
CA VAL A 64 -3.64 -4.68 0.20
C VAL A 64 -2.37 -4.69 -0.65
N LEU A 65 -2.52 -4.67 -1.97
CA LEU A 65 -1.39 -4.65 -2.91
C LEU A 65 -0.53 -3.38 -2.76
N VAL A 66 -1.14 -2.19 -2.74
CA VAL A 66 -0.41 -0.92 -2.54
C VAL A 66 0.36 -0.93 -1.24
N THR A 67 -0.28 -1.35 -0.14
CA THR A 67 0.36 -1.44 1.18
C THR A 67 1.56 -2.38 1.15
N ALA A 68 1.43 -3.54 0.50
CA ALA A 68 2.51 -4.51 0.35
C ALA A 68 3.67 -3.96 -0.50
N MET A 69 3.40 -3.29 -1.62
CA MET A 69 4.44 -2.72 -2.49
C MET A 69 5.19 -1.56 -1.84
N LEU A 70 4.48 -0.69 -1.12
CA LEU A 70 5.09 0.39 -0.35
C LEU A 70 5.93 -0.16 0.80
N SER A 71 5.44 -1.17 1.52
CA SER A 71 6.19 -1.83 2.61
C SER A 71 7.43 -2.57 2.10
N ALA A 72 7.37 -3.10 0.87
CA ALA A 72 8.53 -3.67 0.18
C ALA A 72 9.55 -2.59 -0.25
N GLY A 73 9.26 -1.30 -0.05
CA GLY A 73 10.12 -0.17 -0.40
C GLY A 73 10.18 0.09 -1.90
N MET A 74 9.08 -0.11 -2.63
CA MET A 74 8.97 0.32 -4.02
C MET A 74 8.72 1.83 -4.11
N ASP A 75 9.02 2.43 -5.27
CA ASP A 75 8.73 3.84 -5.51
C ASP A 75 7.22 4.11 -5.44
N THR A 76 6.83 5.03 -4.58
CA THR A 76 5.42 5.35 -4.31
C THR A 76 4.67 5.77 -5.56
N SER A 77 5.26 6.65 -6.38
CA SER A 77 4.59 7.18 -7.56
C SER A 77 4.38 6.07 -8.59
N ALA A 78 5.38 5.22 -8.78
CA ALA A 78 5.30 4.06 -9.65
C ALA A 78 4.26 3.04 -9.17
N VAL A 79 4.17 2.78 -7.87
CA VAL A 79 3.16 1.86 -7.28
C VAL A 79 1.74 2.36 -7.52
N ILE A 80 1.46 3.61 -7.18
CA ILE A 80 0.13 4.21 -7.33
C ILE A 80 -0.28 4.21 -8.81
N ALA A 81 0.62 4.66 -9.69
CA ALA A 81 0.36 4.70 -11.12
C ALA A 81 0.14 3.30 -11.71
N ALA A 82 0.97 2.32 -11.35
CA ALA A 82 0.84 0.94 -11.78
C ALA A 82 -0.51 0.32 -11.38
N VAL A 83 -0.92 0.52 -10.12
CA VAL A 83 -2.17 -0.05 -9.60
C VAL A 83 -3.38 0.60 -10.25
N ILE A 84 -3.42 1.92 -10.39
CA ILE A 84 -4.53 2.64 -11.05
C ILE A 84 -4.60 2.29 -12.55
N ALA A 85 -3.46 2.26 -13.24
CA ALA A 85 -3.42 1.89 -14.66
C ALA A 85 -3.91 0.46 -14.91
N THR A 86 -3.63 -0.46 -13.97
CA THR A 86 -3.99 -1.88 -14.11
C THR A 86 -5.42 -2.18 -13.64
N ALA A 87 -5.84 -1.66 -12.49
CA ALA A 87 -7.18 -1.89 -11.92
C ALA A 87 -8.25 -0.99 -12.55
N GLY A 88 -7.82 0.06 -13.26
CA GLY A 88 -8.67 1.07 -13.87
C GLY A 88 -8.85 2.29 -12.96
N ALA A 89 -8.96 3.46 -13.59
CA ALA A 89 -9.16 4.76 -12.94
C ALA A 89 -10.60 4.99 -12.45
N SER A 90 -11.28 3.92 -11.98
CA SER A 90 -12.61 4.04 -11.39
C SER A 90 -12.53 4.70 -10.02
N ASP A 91 -13.55 5.49 -9.67
CA ASP A 91 -13.55 6.32 -8.46
C ASP A 91 -13.30 5.51 -7.17
N GLY A 92 -13.86 4.30 -7.09
CA GLY A 92 -13.64 3.38 -5.96
C GLY A 92 -12.18 2.94 -5.82
N VAL A 93 -11.54 2.54 -6.92
CA VAL A 93 -10.13 2.11 -6.93
C VAL A 93 -9.21 3.26 -6.53
N VAL A 94 -9.45 4.45 -7.09
CA VAL A 94 -8.67 5.65 -6.77
C VAL A 94 -8.78 5.97 -5.28
N ALA A 95 -9.99 5.93 -4.71
CA ALA A 95 -10.19 6.17 -3.28
C ALA A 95 -9.47 5.12 -2.41
N GLU A 96 -9.55 3.84 -2.75
CA GLU A 96 -8.85 2.75 -2.03
C GLU A 96 -7.33 2.92 -2.09
N VAL A 97 -6.76 3.25 -3.26
CA VAL A 97 -5.31 3.44 -3.45
C VAL A 97 -4.81 4.65 -2.66
N VAL A 98 -5.52 5.78 -2.71
CA VAL A 98 -5.16 6.99 -1.96
C VAL A 98 -5.23 6.73 -0.45
N GLN A 99 -6.27 6.01 0.02
CA GLN A 99 -6.37 5.64 1.43
C GLN A 99 -5.25 4.68 1.86
N ALA A 100 -4.88 3.70 1.03
CA ALA A 100 -3.78 2.79 1.29
C ALA A 100 -2.44 3.53 1.43
N ALA A 101 -2.15 4.46 0.51
CA ALA A 101 -0.94 5.27 0.53
C ALA A 101 -0.88 6.14 1.79
N LYS A 102 -1.99 6.80 2.15
CA LYS A 102 -2.09 7.57 3.39
C LYS A 102 -1.88 6.70 4.63
N ALA A 103 -2.48 5.52 4.68
CA ALA A 103 -2.30 4.57 5.78
C ALA A 103 -0.83 4.08 5.91
N ALA A 104 -0.12 4.02 4.79
CA ALA A 104 1.32 3.74 4.75
C ALA A 104 2.19 4.97 5.11
N GLY A 105 1.60 6.11 5.47
CA GLY A 105 2.31 7.33 5.85
C GLY A 105 2.91 8.11 4.68
N VAL A 106 2.44 7.86 3.46
CA VAL A 106 2.88 8.59 2.27
C VAL A 106 2.35 10.02 2.30
N ASP A 107 3.18 10.97 1.85
CA ASP A 107 2.78 12.36 1.69
C ASP A 107 1.54 12.49 0.77
N PRO A 108 0.49 13.21 1.19
CA PRO A 108 -0.72 13.38 0.40
C PRO A 108 -0.46 14.01 -0.97
N ALA A 109 0.43 15.01 -1.07
CA ALA A 109 0.68 15.70 -2.33
C ALA A 109 1.37 14.76 -3.35
N VAL A 110 2.30 13.92 -2.88
CA VAL A 110 2.92 12.87 -3.72
C VAL A 110 1.87 11.87 -4.22
N THR A 111 0.97 11.45 -3.33
CA THR A 111 -0.11 10.51 -3.64
C THR A 111 -1.07 11.07 -4.67
N GLU A 112 -1.52 12.32 -4.49
CA GLU A 112 -2.41 13.03 -5.40
C GLU A 112 -1.78 13.22 -6.78
N GLN A 113 -0.52 13.69 -6.82
CA GLN A 113 0.20 13.89 -8.07
C GLN A 113 0.36 12.57 -8.85
N ALA A 114 0.71 11.48 -8.17
CA ALA A 114 0.85 10.17 -8.80
C ALA A 114 -0.50 9.64 -9.33
N ALA A 115 -1.58 9.79 -8.57
CA ALA A 115 -2.91 9.38 -9.00
C ALA A 115 -3.39 10.18 -10.22
N LEU A 116 -3.19 11.49 -10.22
CA LEU A 116 -3.51 12.37 -11.35
C LEU A 116 -2.68 12.01 -12.60
N ALA A 117 -1.39 11.75 -12.44
CA ALA A 117 -0.53 11.30 -13.52
C ALA A 117 -0.97 9.96 -14.12
N ALA A 118 -1.61 9.11 -13.31
CA ALA A 118 -2.20 7.85 -13.73
C ALA A 118 -3.58 8.00 -14.40
N GLY A 119 -4.07 9.24 -14.57
CA GLY A 119 -5.36 9.54 -15.20
C GLY A 119 -6.57 9.45 -14.26
N ALA A 120 -6.36 9.45 -12.94
CA ALA A 120 -7.47 9.50 -11.99
C ALA A 120 -8.25 10.82 -12.08
N ASN A 121 -9.56 10.76 -11.78
CA ASN A 121 -10.40 11.95 -11.73
C ASN A 121 -9.95 12.90 -10.58
N PRO A 122 -9.60 14.16 -10.87
CA PRO A 122 -9.14 15.11 -9.84
C PRO A 122 -10.12 15.33 -8.70
N ALA A 123 -11.43 15.32 -9.00
CA ALA A 123 -12.46 15.52 -7.98
C ALA A 123 -12.45 14.37 -6.95
N VAL A 124 -12.27 13.13 -7.43
CA VAL A 124 -12.22 11.94 -6.59
C VAL A 124 -10.93 11.87 -5.79
N VAL A 125 -9.80 12.19 -6.41
CA VAL A 125 -8.50 12.25 -5.72
C VAL A 125 -8.57 13.25 -4.57
N THR A 126 -9.09 14.46 -4.83
CA THR A 126 -9.26 15.51 -3.80
C THR A 126 -10.21 15.05 -2.70
N GLN A 127 -11.34 14.43 -3.06
CA GLN A 127 -12.32 13.93 -2.10
C GLN A 127 -11.74 12.81 -1.23
N ALA A 128 -11.03 11.85 -1.81
CA ALA A 128 -10.39 10.75 -1.11
C ALA A 128 -9.27 11.22 -0.19
N ALA A 129 -8.48 12.20 -0.64
CA ALA A 129 -7.44 12.83 0.17
C ALA A 129 -8.06 13.56 1.38
N ALA A 130 -9.15 14.30 1.18
CA ALA A 130 -9.87 15.01 2.24
C ALA A 130 -10.58 14.07 3.23
N ALA A 131 -11.06 12.91 2.78
CA ALA A 131 -11.81 11.96 3.61
C ALA A 131 -10.98 11.28 4.73
N GLY A 132 -9.65 11.38 4.70
CA GLY A 132 -8.82 10.60 5.62
C GLY A 132 -8.55 11.31 6.94
N ASN A 133 -9.27 10.87 7.99
CA ASN A 133 -8.74 10.52 9.32
C ASN A 133 -9.75 9.80 10.24
N ALA A 134 -10.97 9.49 9.80
CA ALA A 134 -12.03 9.03 10.70
C ALA A 134 -11.90 7.57 11.22
N THR A 135 -11.04 6.72 10.65
CA THR A 135 -11.17 5.26 10.83
C THR A 135 -9.99 4.57 11.53
N ALA A 136 -8.93 5.26 11.93
CA ALA A 136 -7.78 4.61 12.58
C ALA A 136 -7.97 4.30 14.09
N ASP A 137 -8.99 4.87 14.75
CA ASP A 137 -9.19 4.67 16.20
C ASP A 137 -9.99 3.40 16.55
N ALA A 138 -10.63 2.74 15.58
CA ALA A 138 -11.52 1.61 15.86
C ALA A 138 -10.82 0.23 15.99
N ALA A 139 -9.54 0.11 15.60
CA ALA A 139 -8.87 -1.20 15.51
C ALA A 139 -7.94 -1.55 16.70
N THR A 140 -7.83 -0.70 17.72
CA THR A 140 -7.07 -1.01 18.95
C THR A 140 -7.94 -1.36 20.15
N GLN A 141 -9.22 -1.72 19.94
CA GLN A 141 -9.95 -2.48 20.95
C GLN A 141 -9.51 -3.94 20.87
N GLY A 142 -8.41 -4.25 21.54
CA GLY A 142 -8.04 -5.63 21.86
C GLY A 142 -9.22 -6.36 22.51
N PRO A 143 -9.32 -7.69 22.39
CA PRO A 143 -10.39 -8.45 23.02
C PRO A 143 -10.42 -8.12 24.51
N ALA A 144 -11.52 -7.50 24.95
CA ALA A 144 -11.77 -7.23 26.35
C ALA A 144 -11.63 -8.55 27.12
N GLN A 145 -10.59 -8.61 27.94
CA GLN A 145 -10.39 -9.66 28.91
C GLN A 145 -11.64 -9.73 29.78
N ALA A 146 -12.41 -10.80 29.63
CA ALA A 146 -13.58 -11.06 30.43
C ALA A 146 -13.16 -11.21 31.90
N GLY A 147 -13.50 -10.23 32.74
CA GLY A 147 -13.41 -10.40 34.19
C GLY A 147 -13.08 -9.15 35.00
N ALA A 148 -14.05 -8.24 35.14
CA ALA A 148 -14.23 -7.47 36.38
C ALA A 148 -15.64 -6.85 36.43
N PRO A 149 -16.37 -6.94 37.55
CA PRO A 149 -17.67 -6.28 37.72
C PRO A 149 -17.53 -4.74 37.76
N ALA A 150 -18.49 -4.07 37.15
CA ALA A 150 -18.52 -2.63 36.88
C ALA A 150 -18.72 -1.74 38.12
N PRO A 151 -18.01 -0.61 38.24
CA PRO A 151 -18.53 0.58 38.94
C PRO A 151 -19.42 1.41 37.98
N SER A 152 -20.53 1.90 38.50
CA SER A 152 -21.62 2.57 37.78
C SER A 152 -21.19 3.84 37.02
N PRO A 153 -21.75 4.15 35.84
CA PRO A 153 -21.43 5.36 35.10
C PRO A 153 -22.13 6.59 35.70
N THR A 154 -21.33 7.61 36.03
CA THR A 154 -21.80 8.99 36.24
C THR A 154 -21.88 9.67 34.89
N SER A 155 -23.09 9.99 34.44
CA SER A 155 -23.35 10.73 33.20
C SER A 155 -22.78 12.14 33.30
N THR A 156 -21.70 12.42 32.57
CA THR A 156 -21.26 13.80 32.34
C THR A 156 -21.68 14.20 30.93
N LEU A 157 -22.75 14.98 30.86
CA LEU A 157 -23.24 15.63 29.65
C LEU A 157 -22.23 16.71 29.24
N SER A 158 -21.51 16.52 28.14
CA SER A 158 -20.68 17.53 27.49
C SER A 158 -21.04 17.50 26.01
N GLY A 159 -21.69 18.47 25.37
CA GLY A 159 -21.73 19.90 25.65
C GLY A 159 -20.85 20.62 24.63
N GLY A 160 -21.43 21.05 23.52
CA GLY A 160 -20.82 21.95 22.53
C GLY A 160 -20.80 21.36 21.11
N GLY A 161 -21.18 22.06 20.06
CA GLY A 161 -21.50 23.48 19.88
C GLY A 161 -21.68 23.73 18.37
N GLY A 162 -22.42 24.79 18.02
CA GLY A 162 -22.83 25.13 16.65
C GLY A 162 -21.68 25.28 15.66
N GLY A 163 -21.88 25.12 14.35
CA GLY A 163 -22.88 25.84 13.57
C GLY A 163 -22.14 26.95 12.81
N SER A 164 -22.12 26.88 11.48
CA SER A 164 -21.85 28.01 10.58
C SER A 164 -22.39 27.64 9.20
N VAL A 165 -23.63 28.04 8.96
CA VAL A 165 -24.09 28.33 7.60
C VAL A 165 -23.23 29.49 7.07
N SER A 166 -22.85 29.44 5.80
CA SER A 166 -22.52 30.67 5.08
C SER A 166 -23.12 30.64 3.67
N PRO A 167 -23.58 31.81 3.20
CA PRO A 167 -24.67 31.93 2.23
C PRO A 167 -24.18 32.14 0.79
N THR A 168 -25.14 31.90 -0.13
CA THR A 168 -25.33 32.46 -1.50
C THR A 168 -24.13 32.53 -2.44
#